data_AF-A0A9E3FEL6-F1
#
_entry.id   AF-A0A9E3FEL6-F1
#
_cell.length_a   1.000
_cell.length_b   1.000
_cell.length_c   1.000
_cell.angle_alpha   90.00
_cell.angle_beta   90.00
_cell.angle_gamma   90.00
#
_symmetry.space_group_name_H-M   'P 1'
#
loop_
_entity.id
_entity.type
_entity.pdbx_description
1 polymer ?
#
loop_
_entity_poly.entity_id
_entity_poly.type
_entity_poly.pdbx_seq_one_letter_code
_entity_poly.pdbx_strand_id
1 'polypeptide(L)'
;MNWFINLSTRAKLLLSFGLMFLFLAGVIVTAVQGFTAIDDAKSTVVDLMAARNSINGQRAALLMMMLDPTRQAAGLQDISKRSQDDEETLQRLRDRNGKDVAFLSRLEGLSTLHRDFAQARDTQLIPLISAGKIADAKALALGPQEDRYQQMRSLSEQFNRDMAAKARRQIAQYEWTFGIICLAALVLSIGIVTFLNRIIATPLKEISVVAEQIAAGDISVDLASLSSARRSDEVGMLTQTF
;
A
#
# COMPACT_ATOMS: atom_id res chain seq x y z
N MET A 1 18.05 16.04 -32.92
CA MET A 1 18.84 15.92 -31.66
C MET A 1 20.34 15.88 -31.95
N ASN A 2 20.86 16.84 -32.73
CA ASN A 2 22.29 16.81 -33.11
C ASN A 2 23.20 17.02 -31.89
N TRP A 3 22.72 17.76 -30.88
CA TRP A 3 23.41 17.94 -29.62
C TRP A 3 23.72 16.59 -28.93
N PHE A 4 22.72 15.70 -28.77
CA PHE A 4 22.91 14.39 -28.13
C PHE A 4 23.79 13.46 -28.97
N ILE A 5 23.67 13.50 -30.30
CA ILE A 5 24.49 12.67 -31.20
C ILE A 5 25.97 13.08 -31.14
N ASN A 6 26.26 14.34 -30.87
CA ASN A 6 27.62 14.87 -30.77
C ASN A 6 28.22 14.79 -29.35
N LEU A 7 27.45 14.33 -28.35
CA LEU A 7 28.00 14.05 -27.02
C LEU A 7 28.97 12.85 -27.08
N SER A 8 29.91 12.84 -26.14
CA SER A 8 30.76 11.68 -25.90
C SER A 8 29.92 10.43 -25.62
N THR A 9 30.40 9.28 -26.06
CA THR A 9 29.80 7.95 -25.89
C THR A 9 29.57 7.68 -24.40
N ARG A 10 30.54 8.05 -23.56
CA ARG A 10 30.41 8.00 -22.11
C ARG A 10 29.22 8.84 -21.61
N ALA A 11 29.08 10.08 -22.06
CA ALA A 11 27.99 10.95 -21.63
C ALA A 11 26.62 10.46 -22.12
N LYS A 12 26.53 9.92 -23.34
CA LYS A 12 25.29 9.30 -23.86
C LYS A 12 24.82 8.13 -23.00
N LEU A 13 25.75 7.23 -22.67
CA LEU A 13 25.46 6.07 -21.82
C LEU A 13 25.07 6.52 -20.40
N LEU A 14 25.81 7.44 -19.80
CA LEU A 14 25.50 7.96 -18.46
C LEU A 14 24.12 8.64 -18.41
N LEU A 15 23.77 9.47 -19.39
CA LEU A 15 22.45 10.11 -19.44
C LEU A 15 21.33 9.07 -19.63
N SER A 16 21.54 8.09 -20.50
CA SER A 16 20.53 7.07 -20.81
C SER A 16 20.28 6.12 -19.63
N PHE A 17 21.35 5.59 -19.04
CA PHE A 17 21.24 4.75 -17.85
C PHE A 17 20.80 5.56 -16.62
N GLY A 18 21.27 6.80 -16.48
CA GLY A 18 20.82 7.70 -15.42
C GLY A 18 19.32 7.96 -15.50
N LEU A 19 18.79 8.22 -16.69
CA LEU A 19 17.35 8.37 -16.91
C LEU A 19 16.61 7.06 -16.56
N MET A 20 17.12 5.90 -16.98
CA MET A 20 16.54 4.61 -16.63
C MET A 20 16.49 4.38 -15.11
N PHE A 21 17.57 4.73 -14.39
CA PHE A 21 17.60 4.65 -12.92
C PHE A 21 16.61 5.60 -12.25
N LEU A 22 16.44 6.82 -12.76
CA LEU A 22 15.44 7.76 -12.26
C LEU A 22 14.02 7.20 -12.41
N PHE A 23 13.70 6.60 -13.56
CA PHE A 23 12.41 5.94 -13.76
C PHE A 23 12.23 4.74 -12.81
N LEU A 24 13.26 3.91 -12.66
CA LEU A 24 13.22 2.78 -11.72
C LEU A 24 13.01 3.26 -10.28
N ALA A 25 13.69 4.33 -9.85
CA ALA A 25 13.47 4.93 -8.55
C ALA A 25 12.02 5.42 -8.39
N GLY A 26 11.44 6.05 -9.42
CA GLY A 26 10.03 6.45 -9.43
C GLY A 26 9.06 5.27 -9.29
N VAL A 27 9.32 4.16 -9.98
CA VAL A 27 8.55 2.91 -9.83
C VAL A 27 8.63 2.39 -8.39
N ILE A 28 9.83 2.33 -7.81
CA ILE A 28 10.05 1.84 -6.44
C ILE A 28 9.30 2.73 -5.43
N VAL A 29 9.44 4.06 -5.54
CA VAL A 29 8.74 5.00 -4.65
C VAL A 29 7.22 4.81 -4.73
N THR A 30 6.68 4.70 -5.95
CA THR A 30 5.24 4.50 -6.15
C THR A 30 4.78 3.16 -5.59
N ALA A 31 5.57 2.09 -5.76
CA ALA A 31 5.28 0.78 -5.20
C ALA A 31 5.23 0.81 -3.67
N VAL A 32 6.24 1.41 -3.02
CA VAL A 32 6.31 1.51 -1.56
C VAL A 32 5.13 2.34 -1.01
N GLN A 33 4.79 3.45 -1.65
CA GLN A 33 3.63 4.27 -1.26
C GLN A 33 2.31 3.49 -1.43
N GLY A 34 2.17 2.75 -2.53
CA GLY A 34 1.01 1.88 -2.75
C GLY A 34 0.91 0.79 -1.68
N PHE A 35 1.99 0.07 -1.40
CA PHE A 35 1.99 -1.00 -0.40
C PHE A 35 1.66 -0.51 1.00
N THR A 36 2.26 0.61 1.43
CA THR A 36 1.96 1.20 2.75
C THR A 36 0.50 1.63 2.86
N ALA A 37 -0.05 2.28 1.83
CA ALA A 37 -1.46 2.66 1.82
C ALA A 37 -2.41 1.45 1.85
N ILE A 38 -2.07 0.36 1.15
CA ILE A 38 -2.84 -0.88 1.14
C ILE A 38 -2.78 -1.57 2.51
N ASP A 39 -1.60 -1.62 3.12
CA ASP A 39 -1.41 -2.23 4.43
C ASP A 39 -2.16 -1.46 5.53
N ASP A 40 -2.13 -0.12 5.49
CA ASP A 40 -2.88 0.73 6.40
C ASP A 40 -4.39 0.55 6.25
N ALA A 41 -4.89 0.49 5.01
CA ALA A 41 -6.30 0.29 4.71
C ALA A 41 -6.78 -1.09 5.18
N LYS A 42 -5.99 -2.15 4.90
CA LYS A 42 -6.28 -3.52 5.35
C LYS A 42 -6.28 -3.61 6.87
N SER A 43 -5.24 -3.09 7.52
CA SER A 43 -5.11 -3.13 8.98
C SER A 43 -6.27 -2.39 9.65
N THR A 44 -6.75 -1.28 9.06
CA THR A 44 -7.92 -0.55 9.57
C THR A 44 -9.19 -1.39 9.54
N VAL A 45 -9.43 -2.11 8.45
CA VAL A 45 -10.58 -3.04 8.33
C VAL A 45 -10.45 -4.18 9.34
N VAL A 46 -9.26 -4.76 9.50
CA VAL A 46 -9.01 -5.84 10.46
C VAL A 46 -9.21 -5.37 11.90
N ASP A 47 -8.70 -4.21 12.27
CA ASP A 47 -8.84 -3.64 13.61
C ASP A 47 -10.33 -3.34 13.93
N LEU A 48 -11.10 -2.80 12.97
CA LEU A 48 -12.55 -2.62 13.12
C LEU A 48 -13.29 -3.97 13.31
N MET A 49 -12.87 -5.01 12.58
CA MET A 49 -13.42 -6.36 12.77
C MET A 49 -13.06 -6.92 14.14
N ALA A 50 -11.82 -6.71 14.62
CA ALA A 50 -11.35 -7.15 15.92
C ALA A 50 -12.17 -6.51 17.05
N ALA A 51 -12.39 -5.19 17.00
CA ALA A 51 -13.23 -4.47 17.96
C ALA A 51 -14.66 -5.05 18.02
N ARG A 52 -15.29 -5.29 16.85
CA ARG A 52 -16.61 -5.94 16.78
C ARG A 52 -16.60 -7.34 17.40
N ASN A 53 -15.58 -8.13 17.10
CA ASN A 53 -15.45 -9.49 17.64
C ASN A 53 -15.24 -9.48 19.16
N SER A 54 -14.48 -8.52 19.66
CA SER A 54 -14.25 -8.31 21.09
C SER A 54 -15.55 -8.00 21.83
N ILE A 55 -16.36 -7.06 21.31
CA ILE A 55 -17.68 -6.74 21.85
C ILE A 55 -18.59 -7.98 21.91
N ASN A 56 -18.63 -8.78 20.83
CA ASN A 56 -19.38 -10.03 20.81
C ASN A 56 -18.88 -11.03 21.85
N GLY A 57 -17.56 -11.12 22.03
CA GLY A 57 -16.91 -11.95 23.03
C GLY A 57 -17.27 -11.53 24.46
N GLN A 58 -17.19 -10.23 24.77
CA GLN A 58 -17.59 -9.70 26.08
C GLN A 58 -19.05 -9.99 26.39
N ARG A 59 -19.94 -9.81 25.41
CA ARG A 59 -21.36 -10.16 25.55
C ARG A 59 -21.55 -11.65 25.83
N ALA A 60 -20.87 -12.52 25.08
CA ALA A 60 -20.94 -13.96 25.30
C ALA A 60 -20.41 -14.35 26.70
N ALA A 61 -19.33 -13.72 27.17
CA ALA A 61 -18.79 -13.93 28.50
C ALA A 61 -19.82 -13.54 29.58
N LEU A 62 -20.46 -12.37 29.48
CA LEU A 62 -21.51 -11.94 30.41
C LEU A 62 -22.68 -12.92 30.45
N LEU A 63 -23.14 -13.38 29.29
CA LEU A 63 -24.21 -14.39 29.20
C LEU A 63 -23.79 -15.72 29.85
N MET A 64 -22.56 -16.17 29.64
CA MET A 64 -22.03 -17.39 30.28
C MET A 64 -21.92 -17.25 31.79
N MET A 65 -21.47 -16.10 32.29
CA MET A 65 -21.40 -15.82 33.73
C MET A 65 -22.78 -15.82 34.40
N MET A 66 -23.83 -15.44 33.67
CA MET A 66 -25.23 -15.52 34.14
C MET A 66 -25.79 -16.94 34.15
N LEU A 67 -25.27 -17.83 33.31
CA LEU A 67 -25.72 -19.22 33.20
C LEU A 67 -24.99 -20.15 34.17
N ASP A 68 -23.69 -19.92 34.37
CA ASP A 68 -22.81 -20.78 35.16
C ASP A 68 -21.93 -19.94 36.09
N PRO A 69 -22.24 -19.89 37.40
CA PRO A 69 -21.46 -19.17 38.39
C PRO A 69 -19.99 -19.62 38.47
N THR A 70 -19.68 -20.88 38.13
CA THR A 70 -18.30 -21.40 38.18
C THR A 70 -17.40 -20.73 37.14
N ARG A 71 -17.99 -20.12 36.10
CA ARG A 71 -17.28 -19.40 35.04
C ARG A 71 -17.12 -17.90 35.33
N GLN A 72 -17.61 -17.38 36.45
CA GLN A 72 -17.55 -15.95 36.75
C GLN A 72 -16.12 -15.39 36.73
N ALA A 73 -15.18 -16.05 37.41
CA ALA A 73 -13.79 -15.60 37.44
C ALA A 73 -13.15 -15.57 36.04
N ALA A 74 -13.33 -16.63 35.25
CA ALA A 74 -12.82 -16.71 33.89
C ALA A 74 -13.49 -15.68 32.96
N GLY A 75 -14.79 -15.46 33.10
CA GLY A 75 -15.54 -14.47 32.34
C GLY A 75 -15.10 -13.04 32.64
N LEU A 76 -14.87 -12.69 33.91
CA LEU A 76 -14.33 -11.40 34.31
C LEU A 76 -12.93 -11.16 33.73
N GLN A 77 -12.07 -12.19 33.75
CA GLN A 77 -10.74 -12.10 33.15
C GLN A 77 -10.81 -11.88 31.63
N ASP A 78 -11.66 -12.62 30.92
CA ASP A 78 -11.85 -12.47 29.47
C ASP A 78 -12.41 -11.08 29.12
N ILE A 79 -13.39 -10.57 29.88
CA ILE A 79 -13.95 -9.21 29.70
C ILE A 79 -12.88 -8.15 29.93
N SER A 80 -12.09 -8.27 30.99
CA SER A 80 -11.01 -7.32 31.32
C SER A 80 -9.97 -7.27 30.20
N LYS A 81 -9.47 -8.44 29.76
CA LYS A 81 -8.51 -8.52 28.66
C LYS A 81 -9.06 -7.91 27.37
N ARG A 82 -10.30 -8.26 27.00
CA ARG A 82 -10.95 -7.71 25.81
C ARG A 82 -11.15 -6.20 25.88
N SER A 83 -11.43 -5.66 27.05
CA SER A 83 -11.58 -4.21 27.23
C SER A 83 -10.25 -3.48 27.03
N GLN A 84 -9.13 -4.06 27.50
CA GLN A 84 -7.79 -3.54 27.22
C GLN A 84 -7.45 -3.62 25.73
N ASP A 85 -7.70 -4.77 25.09
CA ASP A 85 -7.49 -4.96 23.65
C ASP A 85 -8.31 -3.96 22.82
N ASP A 86 -9.54 -3.63 23.25
CA ASP A 86 -10.41 -2.65 22.61
C ASP A 86 -9.85 -1.23 22.71
N GLU A 87 -9.37 -0.81 23.89
CA GLU A 87 -8.75 0.50 24.08
C GLU A 87 -7.51 0.67 23.20
N GLU A 88 -6.64 -0.34 23.16
CA GLU A 88 -5.47 -0.35 22.28
C GLU A 88 -5.87 -0.30 20.80
N THR A 89 -6.89 -1.07 20.42
CA THR A 89 -7.37 -1.12 19.03
C THR A 89 -7.95 0.22 18.61
N LEU A 90 -8.77 0.86 19.46
CA LEU A 90 -9.30 2.19 19.20
C LEU A 90 -8.17 3.24 19.09
N GLN A 91 -7.13 3.12 19.90
CA GLN A 91 -5.97 4.01 19.81
C GLN A 91 -5.19 3.82 18.50
N ARG A 92 -4.88 2.56 18.13
CA ARG A 92 -4.24 2.24 16.84
C ARG A 92 -5.04 2.79 15.64
N LEU A 93 -6.37 2.69 15.72
CA LEU A 93 -7.26 3.23 14.68
C LEU A 93 -7.19 4.77 14.60
N ARG A 94 -7.13 5.48 15.74
CA ARG A 94 -6.94 6.94 15.76
C ARG A 94 -5.60 7.34 15.18
N ASP A 95 -4.52 6.70 15.61
CA ASP A 95 -3.15 7.07 15.20
C ASP A 95 -2.95 6.88 13.70
N ARG A 96 -3.40 5.73 13.17
CA ARG A 96 -3.29 5.42 11.73
C ARG A 96 -4.13 6.35 10.86
N ASN A 97 -5.31 6.76 11.34
CA ASN A 97 -6.26 7.54 10.57
C ASN A 97 -6.34 9.01 11.02
N GLY A 98 -5.32 9.53 11.71
CA GLY A 98 -5.34 10.85 12.35
C GLY A 98 -5.57 12.05 11.40
N LYS A 99 -5.40 11.84 10.09
CA LYS A 99 -5.64 12.87 9.05
C LYS A 99 -7.05 12.80 8.45
N ASP A 100 -7.81 11.75 8.70
CA ASP A 100 -9.14 11.54 8.12
C ASP A 100 -10.22 11.99 9.11
N VAL A 101 -10.63 13.26 8.98
CA VAL A 101 -11.64 13.88 9.87
C VAL A 101 -12.97 13.12 9.87
N ALA A 102 -13.40 12.61 8.72
CA ALA A 102 -14.65 11.86 8.60
C ALA A 102 -14.54 10.50 9.30
N PHE A 103 -13.39 9.83 9.18
CA PHE A 103 -13.11 8.60 9.92
C PHE A 103 -13.10 8.84 11.42
N LEU A 104 -12.38 9.85 11.90
CA LEU A 104 -12.25 10.15 13.33
C LEU A 104 -13.61 10.48 13.97
N SER A 105 -14.46 11.23 13.26
CA SER A 105 -15.82 11.53 13.73
C SER A 105 -16.66 10.27 13.93
N ARG A 106 -16.61 9.31 12.99
CA ARG A 106 -17.32 8.03 13.10
C ARG A 106 -16.75 7.15 14.21
N LEU A 107 -15.42 7.13 14.34
CA LEU A 107 -14.73 6.39 15.39
C LEU A 107 -15.08 6.92 16.78
N GLU A 108 -15.25 8.24 16.94
CA GLU A 108 -15.67 8.84 18.20
C GLU A 108 -17.11 8.45 18.57
N GLY A 109 -18.01 8.41 17.58
CA GLY A 109 -19.38 7.91 17.78
C GLY A 109 -19.39 6.45 18.26
N LEU A 110 -18.57 5.60 17.65
CA LEU A 110 -18.42 4.21 18.09
C LEU A 110 -17.78 4.11 19.49
N SER A 111 -16.75 4.92 19.75
CA SER A 111 -16.04 4.96 21.05
C SER A 111 -16.96 5.39 22.19
N THR A 112 -17.87 6.33 21.93
CA THR A 112 -18.87 6.80 22.90
C THR A 112 -19.83 5.67 23.25
N LEU A 113 -20.42 5.01 22.25
CA LEU A 113 -21.30 3.86 22.48
C LEU A 113 -20.60 2.72 23.23
N HIS A 114 -19.33 2.47 22.91
CA HIS A 114 -18.51 1.47 23.59
C HIS A 114 -18.29 1.82 25.07
N ARG A 115 -17.97 3.08 25.37
CA ARG A 115 -17.79 3.57 26.75
C ARG A 115 -19.09 3.45 27.55
N ASP A 116 -20.22 3.83 26.97
CA ASP A 116 -21.53 3.72 27.62
C ASP A 116 -21.94 2.27 27.88
N PHE A 117 -21.59 1.36 26.95
CA PHE A 117 -21.77 -0.08 27.13
C PHE A 117 -20.89 -0.61 28.28
N ALA A 118 -19.58 -0.33 28.25
CA ALA A 118 -18.62 -0.75 29.27
C ALA A 118 -18.98 -0.21 30.66
N GLN A 119 -19.36 1.07 30.77
CA GLN A 119 -19.72 1.67 32.05
C GLN A 119 -20.93 0.96 32.68
N ALA A 120 -22.00 0.71 31.93
CA ALA A 120 -23.17 0.03 32.47
C ALA A 120 -22.90 -1.47 32.73
N ARG A 121 -22.06 -2.11 31.92
CA ARG A 121 -21.56 -3.46 32.21
C ARG A 121 -20.85 -3.52 33.57
N ASP A 122 -19.92 -2.60 33.80
CA ASP A 122 -19.02 -2.65 34.96
C ASP A 122 -19.69 -2.15 36.24
N THR A 123 -20.55 -1.13 36.14
CA THR A 123 -21.18 -0.50 37.32
C THR A 123 -22.50 -1.12 37.74
N GLN A 124 -23.19 -1.85 36.84
CA GLN A 124 -24.52 -2.39 37.12
C GLN A 124 -24.59 -3.89 36.84
N LEU A 125 -24.23 -4.32 35.62
CA LEU A 125 -24.47 -5.69 35.21
C LEU A 125 -23.57 -6.71 35.94
N ILE A 126 -22.26 -6.48 35.96
CA ILE A 126 -21.30 -7.35 36.67
C ILE A 126 -21.64 -7.45 38.17
N PRO A 127 -21.89 -6.34 38.90
CA PRO A 127 -22.31 -6.42 40.31
C PRO A 127 -23.57 -7.26 40.55
N LEU A 128 -24.59 -7.15 39.67
CA LEU A 128 -25.80 -7.98 39.78
C LEU A 128 -25.50 -9.47 39.58
N ILE A 129 -24.63 -9.80 38.62
CA ILE A 129 -24.19 -11.19 38.36
C ILE A 129 -23.42 -11.74 39.56
N SER A 130 -22.46 -10.98 40.10
CA SER A 130 -21.67 -11.36 41.27
C SER A 130 -22.51 -11.49 42.53
N ALA A 131 -23.57 -10.69 42.68
CA ALA A 131 -24.52 -10.79 43.78
C ALA A 131 -25.56 -11.92 43.61
N GLY A 132 -25.51 -12.69 42.51
CA GLY A 132 -26.47 -13.76 42.21
C GLY A 132 -27.87 -13.25 41.81
N LYS A 133 -28.04 -11.95 41.58
CA LYS A 133 -29.31 -11.32 41.15
C LYS A 133 -29.53 -11.51 39.64
N ILE A 134 -29.60 -12.76 39.19
CA ILE A 134 -29.62 -13.11 37.76
C ILE A 134 -30.87 -12.60 37.04
N ALA A 135 -32.02 -12.52 37.71
CA ALA A 135 -33.25 -11.97 37.11
C ALA A 135 -33.07 -10.48 36.73
N ASP A 136 -32.55 -9.67 37.66
CA ASP A 136 -32.26 -8.25 37.43
C ASP A 136 -31.16 -8.07 36.37
N ALA A 137 -30.12 -8.92 36.43
CA ALA A 137 -29.03 -8.89 35.45
C ALA A 137 -29.55 -9.19 34.03
N LYS A 138 -30.45 -10.17 33.87
CA LYS A 138 -31.10 -10.49 32.59
C LYS A 138 -31.97 -9.35 32.09
N ALA A 139 -32.76 -8.73 32.96
CA ALA A 139 -33.60 -7.59 32.59
C ALA A 139 -32.75 -6.42 32.04
N LEU A 140 -31.62 -6.14 32.69
CA LEU A 140 -30.69 -5.11 32.21
C LEU A 140 -29.99 -5.52 30.90
N ALA A 141 -29.51 -6.77 30.81
CA ALA A 141 -28.77 -7.28 29.65
C ALA A 141 -29.63 -7.39 28.38
N LEU A 142 -30.90 -7.75 28.52
CA LEU A 142 -31.84 -7.94 27.40
C LEU A 142 -32.68 -6.68 27.09
N GLY A 143 -32.63 -5.66 27.95
CA GLY A 143 -33.29 -4.38 27.74
C GLY A 143 -32.29 -3.31 27.28
N PRO A 144 -31.97 -2.29 28.11
CA PRO A 144 -31.15 -1.16 27.67
C PRO A 144 -29.75 -1.52 27.11
N GLN A 145 -29.14 -2.60 27.62
CA GLN A 145 -27.85 -3.08 27.09
C GLN A 145 -27.97 -3.75 25.72
N GLU A 146 -29.12 -4.36 25.42
CA GLU A 146 -29.38 -4.93 24.10
C GLU A 146 -29.44 -3.84 23.05
N ASP A 147 -30.18 -2.77 23.32
CA ASP A 147 -30.31 -1.63 22.39
C ASP A 147 -28.94 -1.01 22.09
N ARG A 148 -28.11 -0.79 23.12
CA ARG A 148 -26.74 -0.27 22.95
C ARG A 148 -25.87 -1.23 22.14
N TYR A 149 -25.94 -2.53 22.44
CA TYR A 149 -25.20 -3.55 21.71
C TYR A 149 -25.61 -3.59 20.23
N GLN A 150 -26.91 -3.53 19.92
CA GLN A 150 -27.39 -3.53 18.53
C GLN A 150 -27.01 -2.25 17.78
N GLN A 151 -27.07 -1.09 18.43
CA GLN A 151 -26.59 0.17 17.85
C GLN A 151 -25.09 0.11 17.56
N MET A 152 -24.29 -0.34 18.53
CA MET A 152 -22.84 -0.49 18.36
C MET A 152 -22.49 -1.50 17.27
N ARG A 153 -23.20 -2.64 17.21
CA ARG A 153 -23.02 -3.67 16.18
C ARG A 153 -23.35 -3.14 14.79
N SER A 154 -24.50 -2.50 14.62
CA SER A 154 -24.93 -1.97 13.33
C SER A 154 -24.00 -0.85 12.83
N LEU A 155 -23.60 0.06 13.72
CA LEU A 155 -22.63 1.11 13.40
C LEU A 155 -21.27 0.53 13.01
N SER A 156 -20.76 -0.45 13.77
CA SER A 156 -19.49 -1.13 13.46
C SER A 156 -19.54 -1.87 12.14
N GLU A 157 -20.65 -2.53 11.83
CA GLU A 157 -20.85 -3.24 10.57
C GLU A 157 -20.90 -2.27 9.38
N GLN A 158 -21.63 -1.16 9.50
CA GLN A 158 -21.65 -0.12 8.47
C GLN A 158 -20.26 0.50 8.28
N PHE A 159 -19.58 0.84 9.38
CA PHE A 159 -18.26 1.43 9.34
C PHE A 159 -17.24 0.50 8.68
N ASN A 160 -17.25 -0.77 9.05
CA ASN A 160 -16.37 -1.76 8.46
C ASN A 160 -16.66 -1.99 6.96
N ARG A 161 -17.95 -2.03 6.55
CA ARG A 161 -18.32 -2.13 5.14
C ARG A 161 -17.82 -0.95 4.32
N ASP A 162 -17.98 0.26 4.84
CA ASP A 162 -17.54 1.48 4.16
C ASP A 162 -16.02 1.53 4.03
N MET A 163 -15.30 1.16 5.10
CA MET A 163 -13.84 1.10 5.07
C MET A 163 -13.32 0.01 4.14
N ALA A 164 -13.97 -1.16 4.09
CA ALA A 164 -13.63 -2.20 3.13
C ALA A 164 -13.88 -1.74 1.68
N ALA A 165 -14.98 -1.02 1.42
CA ALA A 165 -15.26 -0.46 0.10
C ALA A 165 -14.24 0.62 -0.29
N LYS A 166 -13.87 1.51 0.65
CA LYS A 166 -12.82 2.52 0.46
C LYS A 166 -11.47 1.88 0.17
N ALA A 167 -11.07 0.86 0.94
CA ALA A 167 -9.84 0.12 0.74
C ALA A 167 -9.79 -0.53 -0.65
N ARG A 168 -10.87 -1.20 -1.08
CA ARG A 168 -10.94 -1.81 -2.43
C ARG A 168 -10.78 -0.78 -3.55
N ARG A 169 -11.40 0.40 -3.41
CA ARG A 169 -11.25 1.49 -4.41
C ARG A 169 -9.82 2.01 -4.46
N GLN A 170 -9.19 2.19 -3.30
CA GLN A 170 -7.80 2.64 -3.23
C GLN A 170 -6.85 1.60 -3.84
N ILE A 171 -7.00 0.31 -3.50
CA ILE A 171 -6.23 -0.79 -4.09
C ILE A 171 -6.33 -0.76 -5.62
N ALA A 172 -7.55 -0.74 -6.16
CA ALA A 172 -7.77 -0.73 -7.60
C ALA A 172 -7.13 0.49 -8.28
N GLN A 173 -7.19 1.66 -7.64
CA GLN A 173 -6.55 2.87 -8.14
C GLN A 173 -5.02 2.76 -8.14
N TYR A 174 -4.43 2.18 -7.10
CA TYR A 174 -2.98 1.95 -7.02
C TYR A 174 -2.52 0.91 -8.04
N GLU A 175 -3.26 -0.19 -8.22
CA GLU A 175 -2.96 -1.20 -9.23
C GLU A 175 -2.94 -0.59 -10.64
N TRP A 176 -3.94 0.22 -10.96
CA TRP A 176 -4.02 0.89 -12.26
C TRP A 176 -2.87 1.89 -12.47
N THR A 177 -2.63 2.74 -11.46
CA THR A 177 -1.57 3.77 -11.52
C THR A 177 -0.18 3.13 -11.64
N PHE A 178 0.08 2.10 -10.83
CA PHE A 178 1.31 1.33 -10.86
C PHE A 178 1.50 0.63 -12.22
N GLY A 179 0.45 0.03 -12.76
CA GLY A 179 0.46 -0.59 -14.08
C GLY A 179 0.84 0.38 -15.20
N ILE A 180 0.25 1.59 -15.20
CA ILE A 180 0.59 2.64 -16.18
C ILE A 180 2.05 3.06 -16.06
N ILE A 181 2.54 3.30 -14.84
CA ILE A 181 3.92 3.76 -14.61
C ILE A 181 4.93 2.68 -15.05
N CYS A 182 4.67 1.42 -14.70
CA CYS A 182 5.49 0.28 -15.13
C CYS A 182 5.48 0.13 -16.66
N LEU A 183 4.32 0.25 -17.31
CA LEU A 183 4.23 0.19 -18.76
C LEU A 183 5.00 1.33 -19.43
N ALA A 184 4.86 2.56 -18.93
CA ALA A 184 5.60 3.72 -19.43
C ALA A 184 7.11 3.54 -19.27
N ALA A 185 7.57 3.07 -18.11
CA ALA A 185 8.98 2.79 -17.86
C ALA A 185 9.52 1.71 -18.81
N LEU A 186 8.74 0.66 -19.10
CA LEU A 186 9.12 -0.40 -20.04
C LEU A 186 9.25 0.13 -21.48
N VAL A 187 8.23 0.85 -21.96
CA VAL A 187 8.25 1.45 -23.32
C VAL A 187 9.42 2.40 -23.48
N LEU A 188 9.69 3.23 -22.47
CA LEU A 188 10.82 4.16 -22.49
C LEU A 188 12.16 3.44 -22.47
N SER A 189 12.28 2.36 -21.70
CA SER A 189 13.50 1.51 -21.67
C SER A 189 13.78 0.90 -23.04
N ILE A 190 12.75 0.34 -23.70
CA ILE A 190 12.86 -0.19 -25.06
C ILE A 190 13.26 0.94 -26.04
N GLY A 191 12.65 2.12 -25.91
CA GLY A 191 12.99 3.30 -26.70
C GLY A 191 14.46 3.72 -26.55
N ILE A 192 14.98 3.75 -25.32
CA ILE A 192 16.39 4.08 -25.05
C ILE A 192 17.32 3.01 -25.65
N VAL A 193 17.03 1.73 -25.45
CA VAL A 193 17.87 0.63 -25.96
C VAL A 193 17.93 0.68 -27.49
N THR A 194 16.79 0.81 -28.16
CA THR A 194 16.73 0.90 -29.63
C THR A 194 17.43 2.16 -30.15
N PHE A 195 17.29 3.28 -29.45
CA PHE A 195 17.95 4.54 -29.79
C PHE A 195 19.48 4.47 -29.65
N LEU A 196 19.98 3.92 -28.54
CA LEU A 196 21.42 3.71 -28.34
C LEU A 196 22.00 2.71 -29.34
N ASN A 197 21.27 1.63 -29.64
CA ASN A 197 21.67 0.66 -30.65
C ASN A 197 21.87 1.35 -32.02
N ARG A 198 20.94 2.22 -32.42
CA ARG A 198 21.02 2.98 -33.67
C ARG A 198 22.14 4.03 -33.70
N ILE A 199 22.46 4.66 -32.57
CA ILE A 199 23.46 5.75 -32.51
C ILE A 199 24.88 5.24 -32.26
N ILE A 200 25.05 4.10 -31.61
CA ILE A 200 26.37 3.59 -31.23
C ILE A 200 26.67 2.28 -31.97
N ALA A 201 25.85 1.25 -31.77
CA ALA A 201 26.17 -0.10 -32.23
C ALA A 201 26.14 -0.24 -33.75
N THR A 202 25.12 0.29 -34.44
CA THR A 202 25.02 0.22 -35.90
C THR A 202 26.20 0.92 -36.60
N PRO A 203 26.55 2.17 -36.26
CA PRO A 203 27.71 2.86 -36.84
C PRO A 203 29.05 2.16 -36.57
N LEU A 204 29.26 1.63 -35.35
CA LEU A 204 30.48 0.88 -35.05
C LEU A 204 30.58 -0.41 -35.88
N LYS A 205 29.45 -1.09 -36.13
CA LYS A 205 29.40 -2.26 -37.01
C LYS A 205 29.72 -1.88 -38.46
N GLU A 206 29.17 -0.77 -38.96
CA GLU A 206 29.47 -0.24 -40.30
C GLU A 206 30.98 0.01 -40.45
N ILE A 207 31.60 0.72 -39.51
CA ILE A 207 33.06 1.00 -39.52
C ILE A 207 33.87 -0.29 -39.46
N SER A 208 33.46 -1.26 -38.63
CA SER A 208 34.16 -2.56 -38.51
C SER A 208 34.15 -3.34 -39.83
N VAL A 209 33.04 -3.33 -40.58
CA VAL A 209 32.94 -4.00 -41.89
C VAL A 209 33.86 -3.32 -42.92
N VAL A 210 33.90 -1.99 -42.92
CA VAL A 210 34.80 -1.24 -43.81
C VAL A 210 36.28 -1.50 -43.49
N ALA A 211 36.63 -1.51 -42.20
CA ALA A 211 37.99 -1.82 -41.77
C ALA A 211 38.43 -3.25 -42.21
N GLU A 212 37.51 -4.22 -42.18
CA GLU A 212 37.77 -5.58 -42.66
C GLU A 212 38.04 -5.61 -44.18
N GLN A 213 37.28 -4.85 -44.97
CA GLN A 213 37.49 -4.73 -46.42
C GLN A 213 38.83 -4.09 -46.77
N ILE A 214 39.19 -3.00 -46.06
CA ILE A 214 40.48 -2.33 -46.24
C ILE A 214 41.63 -3.29 -45.89
N ALA A 215 41.51 -4.04 -44.79
CA ALA A 215 42.50 -5.04 -44.40
C ALA A 215 42.64 -6.19 -45.42
N ALA A 216 41.55 -6.52 -46.13
CA ALA A 216 41.56 -7.49 -47.23
C ALA A 216 42.11 -6.91 -48.56
N GLY A 217 42.49 -5.63 -48.58
CA GLY A 217 43.10 -4.97 -49.74
C GLY A 217 42.10 -4.25 -50.65
N ASP A 218 40.83 -4.13 -50.27
CA ASP A 218 39.85 -3.33 -51.00
C ASP A 218 39.87 -1.87 -50.50
N ILE A 219 40.49 -1.00 -51.29
CA ILE A 219 40.63 0.44 -51.00
C ILE A 219 39.52 1.26 -51.71
N SER A 220 38.60 0.60 -52.42
CA SER A 220 37.56 1.28 -53.19
C SER A 220 36.33 1.70 -52.36
N VAL A 221 36.41 1.60 -51.03
CA VAL A 221 35.30 1.82 -50.11
C VAL A 221 34.98 3.31 -49.95
N ASP A 222 33.71 3.69 -50.15
CA ASP A 222 33.24 5.07 -49.99
C ASP A 222 32.90 5.40 -48.52
N LEU A 223 33.89 5.97 -47.82
CA LEU A 223 33.76 6.43 -46.43
C LEU A 223 32.80 7.61 -46.26
N ALA A 224 32.54 8.40 -47.31
CA ALA A 224 31.66 9.57 -47.24
C ALA A 224 30.17 9.18 -47.17
N SER A 225 29.85 7.94 -47.57
CA SER A 225 28.50 7.37 -47.49
C SER A 225 28.11 6.90 -46.08
N LEU A 226 29.07 6.77 -45.16
CA LEU A 226 28.81 6.26 -43.81
C LEU A 226 27.96 7.23 -42.99
N SER A 227 27.03 6.68 -42.21
CA SER A 227 26.15 7.44 -41.31
C SER A 227 26.91 8.24 -40.25
N SER A 228 28.18 7.90 -40.02
CA SER A 228 29.09 8.52 -39.06
C SER A 228 29.88 9.72 -39.58
N ALA A 229 29.93 9.93 -40.90
CA ALA A 229 30.90 10.84 -41.54
C ALA A 229 30.81 12.30 -41.07
N ARG A 230 29.66 12.74 -40.53
CA ARG A 230 29.42 14.13 -40.06
C ARG A 230 29.33 14.27 -38.54
N ARG A 231 29.67 13.24 -37.78
CA ARG A 231 29.59 13.27 -36.31
C ARG A 231 30.90 13.76 -35.69
N SER A 232 30.79 14.42 -34.54
CA SER A 232 31.96 14.92 -33.78
C SER A 232 32.24 14.13 -32.50
N ASP A 233 31.53 13.03 -32.25
CA ASP A 233 31.75 12.15 -31.11
C ASP A 233 32.82 11.08 -31.42
N GLU A 234 33.13 10.18 -30.48
CA GLU A 234 34.18 9.18 -30.66
C GLU A 234 33.94 8.25 -31.85
N VAL A 235 32.68 7.94 -32.16
CA VAL A 235 32.31 7.16 -33.37
C VAL A 235 32.62 7.93 -34.65
N GLY A 236 32.33 9.23 -34.68
CA GLY A 236 32.69 10.11 -35.80
C GLY A 236 34.21 10.26 -35.96
N MET A 237 34.94 10.45 -34.85
CA MET A 237 36.42 10.51 -34.88
C MET A 237 37.03 9.22 -35.40
N LEU A 238 36.51 8.06 -34.99
CA LEU A 238 36.96 6.76 -35.51
C LEU A 238 36.77 6.66 -37.02
N THR A 239 35.64 7.14 -37.54
CA THR A 239 35.34 7.14 -38.98
C THR A 239 36.30 8.02 -39.78
N GLN A 240 36.75 9.14 -39.20
CA GLN A 240 37.69 10.07 -39.84
C GLN A 240 39.15 9.61 -39.81
N THR A 241 39.46 8.59 -38.99
CA THR A 241 40.83 8.10 -38.80
C THR A 241 41.18 6.96 -39.78
N PHE A 242 40.18 6.22 -40.25
CA PHE A 242 40.30 5.24 -41.34
C PHE A 242 40.16 5.93 -42.69
#